data_AF-A0A1H6W2H0-F1
#
_entry.id   AF-A0A1H6W2H0-F1
#
_cell.length_a   1.000
_cell.length_b   1.000
_cell.length_c   1.000
_cell.angle_alpha   90.00
_cell.angle_beta   90.00
_cell.angle_gamma   90.00
#
_symmetry.space_group_name_H-M   'P 1'
#
loop_
_entity.id
_entity.type
_entity.pdbx_description
1 polymer ?
#
loop_
_entity_poly.entity_id
_entity_poly.type
_entity_poly.pdbx_seq_one_letter_code
_entity_poly.pdbx_strand_id
1 'polypeptide(L)'
;MTATNPSATPYNTQTPALPELWTMAEVARFMRRTRSGVDKLRARDPNFPKPLKDGDNRRSRIYFVRSEIEAYLSARLEAREVV
;
A
#
# COMPACT_ATOMS: atom_id res chain seq x y z
N MET A 1 29.69 -14.02 38.69
CA MET A 1 28.71 -14.85 37.97
C MET A 1 28.02 -13.94 36.97
N THR A 2 28.54 -13.92 35.75
CA THR A 2 28.19 -12.97 34.69
C THR A 2 27.29 -13.70 33.70
N ALA A 3 26.02 -13.33 33.63
CA ALA A 3 25.13 -13.77 32.56
C ALA A 3 24.92 -12.58 31.61
N THR A 4 25.84 -12.45 30.64
CA THR A 4 25.69 -11.58 29.48
C THR A 4 24.59 -12.18 28.61
N ASN A 5 23.42 -11.53 28.57
CA ASN A 5 22.32 -11.94 27.70
C ASN A 5 22.68 -11.56 26.25
N PRO A 6 22.77 -12.51 25.31
CA PRO A 6 23.22 -12.23 23.95
C PRO A 6 22.12 -11.55 23.12
N SER A 7 22.48 -10.37 22.62
CA SER A 7 22.15 -9.87 21.28
C SER A 7 20.67 -9.60 20.95
N ALA A 8 20.30 -8.33 21.08
CA ALA A 8 19.19 -7.74 20.33
C ALA A 8 19.36 -8.07 18.84
N THR A 9 18.46 -8.89 18.29
CA THR A 9 18.39 -9.15 16.86
C THR A 9 18.03 -7.84 16.17
N PRO A 10 18.91 -7.23 15.34
CA PRO A 10 18.45 -6.15 14.48
C PRO A 10 17.51 -6.79 13.45
N TYR A 11 16.24 -6.38 13.44
CA TYR A 11 15.30 -6.76 12.39
C TYR A 11 15.79 -6.14 11.08
N ASN A 12 16.71 -6.84 10.43
CA ASN A 12 17.04 -6.63 9.04
C ASN A 12 15.77 -7.01 8.26
N THR A 13 14.92 -6.02 7.98
CA THR A 13 13.55 -6.16 7.45
C THR A 13 13.53 -6.44 5.95
N GLN A 14 14.35 -7.37 5.48
CA GLN A 14 14.07 -8.03 4.21
C GLN A 14 13.22 -9.27 4.51
N THR A 15 11.96 -9.02 4.89
CA THR A 15 10.94 -10.06 5.11
C THR A 15 10.56 -10.67 3.75
N PRO A 16 10.74 -11.98 3.54
CA PRO A 16 10.23 -12.61 2.34
C PRO A 16 8.68 -12.62 2.34
N ALA A 17 8.10 -11.99 1.33
CA ALA A 17 6.86 -12.33 0.65
C ALA A 17 5.51 -12.31 1.41
N LEU A 18 5.27 -11.34 2.30
CA LEU A 18 3.89 -10.90 2.55
C LEU A 18 3.66 -9.56 1.83
N PRO A 19 2.61 -9.44 1.00
CA PRO A 19 2.32 -8.18 0.32
C PRO A 19 2.09 -7.10 1.36
N GLU A 20 2.90 -6.04 1.33
CA GLU A 20 2.75 -4.91 2.23
C GLU A 20 1.39 -4.26 1.98
N LEU A 21 0.57 -4.19 3.03
CA LEU A 21 -0.78 -3.66 2.96
C LEU A 21 -0.78 -2.21 3.43
N TRP A 22 -1.30 -1.32 2.59
CA TRP A 22 -1.51 0.08 2.91
C TRP A 22 -2.99 0.37 3.13
N THR A 23 -3.29 1.09 4.20
CA THR A 23 -4.60 1.67 4.42
C THR A 23 -4.89 2.77 3.40
N MET A 24 -6.17 3.12 3.24
CA MET A 24 -6.56 4.27 2.42
C MET A 24 -5.84 5.58 2.78
N ALA A 25 -5.49 5.78 4.07
CA ALA A 25 -4.76 6.97 4.49
C ALA A 25 -3.30 6.97 4.00
N GLU A 26 -2.64 5.82 4.04
CA GLU A 26 -1.27 5.65 3.55
C GLU A 26 -1.20 5.79 2.04
N VAL A 27 -2.12 5.17 1.29
CA VAL A 27 -2.22 5.34 -0.17
C VAL A 27 -2.43 6.81 -0.53
N ALA A 28 -3.33 7.51 0.18
CA ALA A 28 -3.57 8.93 -0.04
C ALA A 28 -2.30 9.77 0.21
N ARG A 29 -1.60 9.52 1.31
CA ARG A 29 -0.34 10.19 1.65
C ARG A 29 0.75 9.94 0.62
N PHE A 30 0.88 8.70 0.17
CA PHE A 30 1.85 8.27 -0.83
C PHE A 30 1.60 8.93 -2.19
N MET A 31 0.34 8.94 -2.64
CA MET A 31 -0.07 9.60 -3.89
C MET A 31 -0.16 11.13 -3.79
N ARG A 32 0.16 11.73 -2.64
CA ARG A 32 -0.02 13.18 -2.36
C ARG A 32 -1.44 13.67 -2.65
N ARG A 33 -2.45 12.85 -2.33
CA ARG A 33 -3.87 13.14 -2.50
C ARG A 33 -4.60 13.07 -1.17
N THR A 34 -5.82 13.61 -1.13
CA THR A 34 -6.75 13.37 -0.01
C THR A 34 -7.42 12.00 -0.18
N ARG A 35 -7.94 11.42 0.92
CA ARG A 35 -8.68 10.15 0.89
C ARG A 35 -9.83 10.19 -0.11
N SER A 36 -10.62 11.26 -0.09
CA SER A 36 -11.71 11.48 -1.06
C SER A 36 -11.21 11.59 -2.50
N GLY A 37 -10.00 12.13 -2.70
CA GLY A 37 -9.34 12.17 -4.01
C GLY A 37 -8.95 10.80 -4.53
N VAL A 38 -8.53 9.88 -3.65
CA VAL A 38 -8.27 8.48 -3.99
C VAL A 38 -9.57 7.72 -4.27
N ASP A 39 -10.62 7.93 -3.47
CA ASP A 39 -11.93 7.31 -3.75
C ASP A 39 -12.51 7.76 -5.10
N LYS A 40 -12.41 9.06 -5.43
CA LYS A 40 -12.79 9.57 -6.76
C LYS A 40 -11.91 8.99 -7.87
N LEU A 41 -10.62 8.82 -7.63
CA LEU A 41 -9.70 8.20 -8.58
C LEU A 41 -10.10 6.75 -8.86
N ARG A 42 -10.39 5.98 -7.81
CA ARG A 42 -10.88 4.59 -7.93
C ARG A 42 -12.22 4.51 -8.68
N ALA A 43 -13.11 5.47 -8.49
CA ALA A 43 -14.37 5.52 -9.22
C ALA A 43 -14.19 5.91 -10.71
N ARG A 44 -13.19 6.75 -11.01
CA ARG A 44 -12.93 7.24 -12.37
C ARG A 44 -12.11 6.27 -13.20
N ASP A 45 -11.13 5.61 -12.58
CA ASP A 45 -10.15 4.77 -13.25
C ASP A 45 -10.37 3.30 -12.86
N PRO A 46 -10.90 2.48 -13.77
CA PRO A 46 -11.15 1.07 -13.50
C PRO A 46 -9.85 0.25 -13.35
N ASN A 47 -8.70 0.78 -13.78
CA ASN A 47 -7.40 0.13 -13.59
C ASN A 47 -6.81 0.38 -12.20
N PHE A 48 -7.47 1.19 -11.36
CA PHE A 48 -7.01 1.42 -10.00
C PHE A 48 -7.13 0.14 -9.15
N PRO A 49 -6.13 -0.22 -8.33
CA PRO A 49 -6.14 -1.45 -7.53
C PRO A 49 -7.38 -1.61 -6.65
N LYS A 50 -7.89 -2.85 -6.58
CA LYS A 50 -9.10 -3.15 -5.81
C LYS A 50 -8.77 -3.19 -4.32
N PRO A 51 -9.55 -2.50 -3.47
CA PRO A 51 -9.36 -2.57 -2.03
C PRO A 51 -9.71 -3.95 -1.49
N LEU A 52 -8.84 -4.48 -0.62
CA LEU A 52 -9.15 -5.59 0.25
C LEU A 52 -9.95 -5.09 1.46
N LYS A 53 -11.15 -5.62 1.67
CA LYS A 53 -12.02 -5.27 2.79
C LYS A 53 -11.91 -6.30 3.90
N ASP A 54 -11.75 -5.85 5.14
CA ASP A 54 -11.76 -6.71 6.33
C ASP A 54 -13.19 -7.11 6.79
N GLY A 55 -14.24 -6.68 6.07
CA GLY A 55 -15.62 -7.07 6.40
C GLY A 55 -16.68 -6.42 5.52
N ASP A 56 -17.92 -6.88 5.66
CA ASP A 56 -19.04 -6.50 4.79
C ASP A 56 -19.61 -5.09 5.07
N ASN A 57 -19.36 -4.56 6.27
CA ASN A 57 -19.82 -3.23 6.64
C ASN A 57 -19.21 -2.12 5.76
N ARG A 58 -20.02 -1.09 5.45
CA ARG A 58 -19.55 0.10 4.72
C ARG A 58 -18.43 0.87 5.45
N ARG A 59 -18.31 0.68 6.77
CA ARG A 59 -17.27 1.28 7.62
C ARG A 59 -16.04 0.38 7.83
N SER A 60 -16.02 -0.83 7.26
CA SER A 60 -14.88 -1.73 7.35
C SER A 60 -13.63 -1.08 6.81
N ARG A 61 -12.50 -1.33 7.46
CA ARG A 61 -11.21 -0.86 6.96
C ARG A 61 -10.93 -1.52 5.61
N ILE A 62 -10.35 -0.72 4.74
CA ILE A 62 -9.88 -1.14 3.43
C ILE A 62 -8.37 -1.00 3.36
N TYR A 63 -7.77 -2.00 2.74
CA TYR A 63 -6.34 -2.09 2.53
C TYR A 63 -6.09 -2.26 1.05
N PHE A 64 -4.90 -1.85 0.63
CA PHE A 64 -4.42 -1.96 -0.72
C PHE A 64 -3.06 -2.63 -0.66
N VAL A 65 -2.78 -3.50 -1.63
CA VAL A 65 -1.46 -4.07 -1.75
C VAL A 65 -0.53 -2.99 -2.32
N ARG A 66 0.57 -2.70 -1.62
CA ARG A 66 1.57 -1.72 -2.02
C ARG A 66 2.08 -1.96 -3.44
N SER A 67 2.43 -3.20 -3.77
CA SER A 67 2.99 -3.53 -5.09
C SER A 67 2.01 -3.28 -6.22
N GLU A 68 0.70 -3.45 -6.02
CA GLU A 68 -0.31 -3.10 -7.02
C GLU A 68 -0.41 -1.59 -7.23
N ILE A 69 -0.31 -0.82 -6.14
CA ILE A 69 -0.32 0.65 -6.18
C ILE A 69 0.93 1.17 -6.90
N GLU A 70 2.10 0.59 -6.62
CA GLU A 70 3.35 0.92 -7.31
C GLU A 70 3.29 0.56 -8.79
N ALA A 71 2.84 -0.66 -9.13
CA ALA A 71 2.68 -1.09 -10.51
C ALA A 71 1.69 -0.20 -11.30
N TYR A 72 0.58 0.22 -10.68
CA TYR A 72 -0.37 1.15 -11.28
C TYR A 72 0.27 2.52 -11.59
N LEU A 73 1.11 3.03 -10.67
CA LEU A 73 1.81 4.30 -10.90
C LEU A 73 2.89 4.16 -11.99
N SER A 74 3.63 3.06 -12.01
CA SER A 74 4.60 2.76 -13.07
C SER A 74 3.93 2.65 -14.43
N ALA A 75 2.81 1.93 -14.53
CA ALA A 75 2.03 1.83 -15.78
C ALA A 75 1.54 3.21 -16.26
N ARG A 76 1.16 4.11 -15.33
CA ARG A 76 0.81 5.49 -15.67
C ARG A 76 1.99 6.35 -16.10
N LEU A 77 3.17 6.08 -15.55
CA LEU A 77 4.40 6.76 -15.94
C LEU A 77 4.82 6.33 -17.34
N GLU A 78 4.81 5.03 -17.62
CA GLU A 78 5.11 4.46 -18.93
C GLU A 78 4.12 4.94 -19.99
N ALA A 79 2.81 4.95 -19.69
CA ALA A 79 1.81 5.53 -20.57
C ALA A 79 2.02 7.03 -20.84
N ARG A 80 2.77 7.74 -19.99
CA ARG A 80 3.17 9.14 -20.20
C ARG A 80 4.45 9.25 -21.04
N GLU A 81 5.40 8.34 -20.90
CA GLU A 81 6.65 8.32 -21.68
C GLU A 81 6.45 7.99 -23.16
N VAL A 82 5.31 7.39 -23.53
CA VAL A 82 4.96 7.07 -24.94
C VAL A 82 4.47 8.32 -25.72
N VAL A 83 4.81 9.53 -25.30
CA VAL A 83 4.44 10.80 -25.96
C VAL A 83 5.65 11.57 -26.44
#